data_AF-A0A7J3A826-F1
#
_entry.id   AF-A0A7J3A826-F1
#
_cell.length_a   1.000
_cell.length_b   1.000
_cell.length_c   1.000
_cell.angle_alpha   90.00
_cell.angle_beta   90.00
_cell.angle_gamma   90.00
#
_symmetry.space_group_name_H-M   'P 1'
#
loop_
_entity.id
_entity.type
_entity.pdbx_description
1 polymer ?
#
loop_
_entity_poly.entity_id
_entity_poly.type
_entity_poly.pdbx_seq_one_letter_code
_entity_poly.pdbx_strand_id
1 'polypeptide(L)'
;MYSSNWKIINKRIRVCKQSRDPIDCLLQLFAETNDGWVAYNLAEIYKERGNLVKALEYYKKAHQLLPRPEYKDMANQKIATISNTLQKSQKKEGGILFIISCTKKKIWDENQSADPYVPAKEAYKGNSFQKWLKSEESNNNWLILSAKYGFIEPAHPIGNYDVTFDKEESGPMSDETLKRQVLYQERLGRPLRSFTKIYVIGSSTYYEKVKKAFEGTNANVLRYNFATEDCDNIDPALSDLEKMLDEFKHTPLIDASKIIRSEIPESQGLYAFYRKNSERPLYVGVTNNLRRRIWDNHLNGNRESSALREKLMKELGSENSVTTFLHNSQIRIKAFADVDMALLKRLEHLAIAYLNPEFNE
;
A
#
# COMPACT_ATOMS: atom_id res chain seq x y z
N MET A 1 -8.19 19.78 -62.70
CA MET A 1 -7.97 20.89 -61.74
C MET A 1 -7.15 20.53 -60.49
N TYR A 2 -7.22 19.31 -59.93
CA TYR A 2 -6.49 18.96 -58.69
C TYR A 2 -4.94 18.97 -58.78
N SER A 3 -4.36 18.70 -59.95
CA SER A 3 -2.90 18.52 -60.13
C SER A 3 -2.07 19.81 -59.89
N SER A 4 -2.62 20.99 -60.23
CA SER A 4 -1.91 22.27 -60.09
C SER A 4 -1.82 22.73 -58.63
N ASN A 5 -2.92 22.59 -57.88
CA ASN A 5 -2.97 22.99 -56.47
C ASN A 5 -2.09 22.07 -55.59
N TRP A 6 -2.10 20.76 -55.88
CA TRP A 6 -1.26 19.76 -55.21
C TRP A 6 0.24 20.09 -55.24
N LYS A 7 0.76 20.51 -56.41
CA LYS A 7 2.19 20.86 -56.56
C LYS A 7 2.56 22.11 -55.75
N ILE A 8 1.66 23.10 -55.72
CA ILE A 8 1.87 24.35 -54.96
C ILE A 8 1.87 24.05 -53.46
N ILE A 9 0.88 23.31 -52.96
CA ILE A 9 0.79 22.95 -51.55
C ILE A 9 2.02 22.16 -51.09
N ASN A 10 2.46 21.15 -51.84
CA ASN A 10 3.66 20.40 -51.48
C ASN A 10 4.93 21.25 -51.47
N LYS A 11 5.05 22.22 -52.39
CA LYS A 11 6.17 23.16 -52.36
C LYS A 11 6.15 23.99 -51.07
N ARG A 12 4.99 24.52 -50.68
CA ARG A 12 4.81 25.28 -49.43
C ARG A 12 5.08 24.42 -48.19
N ILE A 13 4.64 23.16 -48.16
CA ILE A 13 4.95 22.22 -47.07
C ILE A 13 6.46 22.03 -46.92
N ARG A 14 7.21 21.83 -48.03
CA ARG A 14 8.67 21.67 -47.98
C ARG A 14 9.37 22.92 -47.43
N VAL A 15 8.91 24.10 -47.83
CA VAL A 15 9.42 25.38 -47.30
C VAL A 15 9.17 25.48 -45.79
N CYS A 16 7.96 25.18 -45.33
CA CYS A 16 7.67 25.19 -43.90
C CYS A 16 8.53 24.20 -43.10
N LYS A 17 8.78 22.99 -43.62
CA LYS A 17 9.65 22.00 -42.96
C LYS A 17 11.09 22.47 -42.75
N GLN A 18 11.57 23.40 -43.57
CA GLN A 18 12.92 23.98 -43.47
C GLN A 18 12.95 25.28 -42.66
N SER A 19 11.80 25.77 -42.20
CA SER A 19 11.72 27.01 -41.44
C SER A 19 12.22 26.83 -40.00
N ARG A 20 12.46 27.94 -39.30
CA ARG A 20 12.87 27.96 -37.90
C ARG A 20 11.81 27.37 -36.97
N ASP A 21 10.52 27.53 -37.30
CA ASP A 21 9.41 26.87 -36.62
C ASP A 21 8.48 26.17 -37.62
N PRO A 22 8.81 24.90 -37.95
CA PRO A 22 8.01 24.12 -38.89
C PRO A 22 6.57 23.88 -38.45
N ILE A 23 6.29 23.88 -37.13
CA ILE A 23 4.93 23.65 -36.64
C ILE A 23 4.08 24.88 -36.89
N ASP A 24 4.56 26.06 -36.47
CA ASP A 24 3.80 27.30 -36.67
C ASP A 24 3.55 27.59 -38.15
N CYS A 25 4.57 27.44 -39.00
CA CYS A 25 4.43 27.61 -40.44
C CYS A 25 3.38 26.67 -41.06
N LEU A 26 3.39 25.39 -40.68
CA LEU A 26 2.40 24.43 -41.18
C LEU A 26 1.01 24.65 -40.58
N LEU A 27 0.88 25.15 -39.35
CA LEU A 27 -0.41 25.52 -38.74
C LEU A 27 -1.06 26.68 -39.50
N GLN A 28 -0.28 27.72 -39.81
CA GLN A 28 -0.75 28.85 -40.62
C GLN A 28 -1.17 28.37 -42.02
N LEU A 29 -0.32 27.56 -42.67
CA LEU A 29 -0.63 26.96 -43.97
C LEU A 29 -1.90 26.11 -43.92
N PHE A 30 -2.11 25.34 -42.85
CA PHE A 30 -3.31 24.53 -42.68
C PHE A 30 -4.55 25.40 -42.46
N ALA A 31 -4.46 26.49 -41.68
CA ALA A 31 -5.56 27.42 -41.49
C ALA A 31 -5.97 28.11 -42.81
N GLU A 32 -5.01 28.44 -43.66
CA GLU A 32 -5.27 29.05 -44.98
C GLU A 32 -5.89 28.07 -45.98
N THR A 33 -5.50 26.80 -45.96
CA THR A 33 -5.75 25.86 -47.07
C THR A 33 -6.72 24.74 -46.72
N ASN A 34 -6.85 24.42 -45.43
CA ASN A 34 -7.54 23.24 -44.91
C ASN A 34 -7.17 21.95 -45.67
N ASP A 35 -5.91 21.82 -46.08
CA ASP A 35 -5.46 20.74 -46.95
C ASP A 35 -5.02 19.50 -46.15
N GLY A 36 -5.48 18.32 -46.59
CA GLY A 36 -5.23 17.04 -45.90
C GLY A 36 -3.76 16.62 -45.84
N TRP A 37 -2.93 17.06 -46.79
CA TRP A 37 -1.50 16.77 -46.75
C TRP A 37 -0.73 17.72 -45.85
N VAL A 38 -1.20 18.95 -45.68
CA VAL A 38 -0.66 19.84 -44.65
C VAL A 38 -0.95 19.25 -43.26
N ALA A 39 -2.18 18.78 -43.02
CA ALA A 39 -2.54 18.04 -41.79
C ALA A 39 -1.67 16.79 -41.59
N TYR A 40 -1.46 15.98 -42.63
CA TYR A 40 -0.61 14.78 -42.53
C TYR A 40 0.82 15.13 -42.11
N ASN A 41 1.40 16.20 -42.67
CA ASN A 41 2.75 16.62 -42.35
C ASN A 41 2.87 17.24 -40.94
N LEU A 42 1.84 17.95 -40.47
CA LEU A 42 1.74 18.37 -39.06
C LEU A 42 1.77 17.16 -38.13
N ALA A 43 1.03 16.11 -38.47
CA ALA A 43 0.99 14.88 -37.68
C ALA A 43 2.35 14.18 -37.58
N GLU A 44 3.10 14.09 -38.68
CA GLU A 44 4.46 13.52 -38.68
C GLU A 44 5.40 14.31 -37.74
N ILE A 45 5.39 15.65 -37.81
CA ILE A 45 6.25 16.48 -36.95
C ILE A 45 5.85 16.35 -35.48
N TYR A 46 4.55 16.35 -35.16
CA TYR A 46 4.11 16.12 -33.78
C TYR A 46 4.52 14.74 -33.27
N LYS A 47 4.48 13.71 -34.12
CA LYS A 47 4.94 12.36 -33.79
C LYS A 47 6.44 12.33 -33.52
N GLU A 48 7.25 12.95 -34.38
CA GLU A 48 8.71 13.07 -34.22
C GLU A 48 9.10 13.79 -32.92
N ARG A 49 8.31 14.79 -32.51
CA ARG A 49 8.48 15.49 -31.22
C ARG A 49 7.86 14.75 -30.02
N GLY A 50 7.38 13.53 -30.20
CA GLY A 50 6.79 12.71 -29.13
C GLY A 50 5.38 13.12 -28.68
N ASN A 51 4.76 14.13 -29.30
CA ASN A 51 3.39 14.54 -28.99
C ASN A 51 2.38 13.67 -29.75
N LEU A 52 2.20 12.43 -29.28
CA LEU A 52 1.35 11.44 -29.91
C LEU A 52 -0.14 11.83 -29.96
N VAL A 53 -0.61 12.64 -29.00
CA VAL A 53 -2.01 13.10 -28.94
C VAL A 53 -2.30 14.06 -30.09
N LYS A 54 -1.48 15.10 -30.27
CA LYS A 54 -1.62 16.02 -31.41
C LYS A 54 -1.35 15.33 -32.73
N ALA A 55 -0.40 14.39 -32.78
CA ALA A 55 -0.16 13.58 -33.98
C ALA A 55 -1.43 12.82 -34.39
N LEU A 56 -2.09 12.14 -33.44
CA LEU A 56 -3.33 11.41 -33.68
C LEU A 56 -4.46 12.33 -34.18
N GLU A 57 -4.61 13.51 -33.57
CA GLU A 57 -5.58 14.51 -33.99
C GLU A 57 -5.38 14.91 -35.46
N TYR A 58 -4.16 15.25 -35.85
CA TYR A 58 -3.85 15.69 -37.20
C TYR A 58 -3.90 14.56 -38.23
N TYR A 59 -3.55 13.31 -37.88
CA TYR A 59 -3.79 12.18 -38.79
C TYR A 59 -5.28 11.93 -39.04
N LYS A 60 -6.15 12.11 -38.03
CA LYS A 60 -7.60 12.02 -38.22
C LYS A 60 -8.12 13.11 -39.16
N LYS A 61 -7.65 14.36 -38.99
CA LYS A 61 -7.94 15.47 -39.91
C LYS A 61 -7.46 15.15 -41.33
N ALA A 62 -6.24 14.62 -41.46
CA ALA A 62 -5.70 14.18 -42.75
C ALA A 62 -6.57 13.11 -43.40
N HIS A 63 -6.96 12.06 -42.66
CA HIS A 63 -7.86 11.01 -43.16
C HIS A 63 -9.18 11.56 -43.72
N GLN A 64 -9.78 12.55 -43.05
CA GLN A 64 -11.02 13.18 -43.51
C GLN A 64 -10.83 14.01 -44.79
N LEU A 65 -9.70 14.73 -44.90
CA LEU A 65 -9.46 15.73 -45.94
C LEU A 65 -8.72 15.18 -47.18
N LEU A 66 -8.03 14.03 -47.06
CA LEU A 66 -7.26 13.46 -48.16
C LEU A 66 -8.18 12.98 -49.31
N PRO A 67 -7.83 13.26 -50.57
CA PRO A 67 -8.77 13.09 -51.69
C PRO A 67 -8.90 11.65 -52.20
N ARG A 68 -7.91 10.79 -51.94
CA ARG A 68 -7.87 9.41 -52.49
C ARG A 68 -7.96 8.37 -51.37
N PRO A 69 -8.67 7.25 -51.61
CA PRO A 69 -8.75 6.14 -50.65
C PRO A 69 -7.37 5.66 -50.17
N GLU A 70 -6.42 5.47 -51.08
CA GLU A 70 -5.05 5.05 -50.76
C GLU A 70 -4.36 5.97 -49.74
N TYR A 71 -4.57 7.28 -49.85
CA TYR A 71 -4.00 8.25 -48.91
C TYR A 71 -4.73 8.26 -47.57
N LYS A 72 -6.05 8.06 -47.60
CA LYS A 72 -6.85 7.86 -46.40
C LYS A 72 -6.41 6.61 -45.64
N ASP A 73 -6.05 5.54 -46.35
CA ASP A 73 -5.53 4.30 -45.77
C ASP A 73 -4.17 4.50 -45.13
N MET A 74 -3.28 5.28 -45.76
CA MET A 74 -2.00 5.67 -45.14
C MET A 74 -2.23 6.38 -43.80
N ALA A 75 -3.14 7.34 -43.74
CA ALA A 75 -3.49 8.04 -42.50
C ALA A 75 -4.10 7.06 -41.47
N ASN A 76 -4.99 6.16 -41.90
CA ASN A 76 -5.59 5.13 -41.04
C ASN A 76 -4.55 4.18 -40.42
N GLN A 77 -3.55 3.74 -41.19
CA GLN A 77 -2.47 2.92 -40.66
C GLN A 77 -1.68 3.66 -39.56
N LYS A 78 -1.41 4.95 -39.75
CA LYS A 78 -0.77 5.79 -38.72
C LYS A 78 -1.67 5.98 -37.49
N ILE A 79 -2.95 6.23 -37.69
CA ILE A 79 -3.97 6.33 -36.62
C ILE A 79 -4.00 5.04 -35.81
N ALA A 80 -4.13 3.88 -36.45
CA ALA A 80 -4.15 2.58 -35.79
C ALA A 80 -2.87 2.33 -34.98
N THR A 81 -1.71 2.63 -35.57
CA THR A 81 -0.40 2.49 -34.90
C THR A 81 -0.34 3.35 -33.64
N ILE A 82 -0.63 4.65 -33.76
CA ILE A 82 -0.55 5.59 -32.64
C ILE A 82 -1.62 5.30 -31.59
N SER A 83 -2.82 4.92 -32.01
CA SER A 83 -3.91 4.56 -31.10
C SER A 83 -3.55 3.32 -30.29
N ASN A 84 -2.94 2.30 -30.92
CA ASN A 84 -2.44 1.12 -30.21
C ASN A 84 -1.28 1.48 -29.26
N THR A 85 -0.34 2.34 -29.68
CA THR A 85 0.72 2.83 -28.79
C THR A 85 0.15 3.58 -27.58
N LEU A 86 -0.77 4.51 -27.80
CA LEU A 86 -1.46 5.25 -26.73
C LEU A 86 -2.28 4.32 -25.83
N GLN A 87 -2.97 3.33 -26.41
CA GLN A 87 -3.73 2.33 -25.66
C GLN A 87 -2.82 1.40 -24.83
N LYS A 88 -1.64 1.03 -25.35
CA LYS A 88 -0.61 0.29 -24.61
C LYS A 88 -0.01 1.13 -23.48
N SER A 89 0.23 2.42 -23.72
CA SER A 89 0.67 3.37 -22.69
C SER A 89 -0.39 3.57 -21.62
N GLN A 90 -1.67 3.68 -21.99
CA GLN A 90 -2.80 3.75 -21.05
C GLN A 90 -3.03 2.43 -20.29
N LYS A 91 -2.84 1.26 -20.92
CA LYS A 91 -2.82 -0.04 -20.20
C LYS A 91 -1.63 -0.17 -19.25
N LYS A 92 -0.56 0.60 -19.47
CA LYS A 92 0.59 0.77 -18.56
C LYS A 92 0.42 1.96 -17.61
N GLU A 93 -0.74 2.59 -17.54
CA GLU A 93 -1.09 3.57 -16.51
C GLU A 93 -2.19 2.97 -15.62
N GLY A 94 -1.98 3.01 -14.31
CA GLY A 94 -2.80 2.27 -13.38
C GLY A 94 -2.44 0.79 -13.27
N GLY A 95 -2.93 0.17 -12.20
CA GLY A 95 -2.61 -1.20 -11.83
C GLY A 95 -2.27 -1.33 -10.35
N ILE A 96 -2.35 -2.56 -9.88
CA ILE A 96 -2.05 -2.93 -8.49
C ILE A 96 -0.57 -3.30 -8.39
N LEU A 97 0.09 -2.75 -7.37
CA LEU A 97 1.44 -3.14 -6.97
C LEU A 97 1.44 -3.55 -5.50
N PHE A 98 1.94 -4.75 -5.22
CA PHE A 98 2.20 -5.18 -3.85
C PHE A 98 3.64 -4.83 -3.44
N ILE A 99 3.82 -4.36 -2.23
CA ILE A 99 5.12 -4.01 -1.68
C ILE A 99 5.28 -4.74 -0.35
N ILE A 100 6.18 -5.71 -0.32
CA ILE A 100 6.51 -6.43 0.90
C ILE A 100 7.75 -5.85 1.58
N SER A 101 7.67 -5.71 2.90
CA SER A 101 8.81 -5.31 3.72
C SER A 101 9.86 -6.41 3.78
N CYS A 102 11.13 -6.04 3.67
CA CYS A 102 12.22 -6.98 3.91
C CYS A 102 12.17 -7.52 5.36
N THR A 103 12.77 -8.69 5.58
CA THR A 103 12.86 -9.29 6.93
C THR A 103 14.27 -9.30 7.46
N LYS A 104 14.40 -9.16 8.79
CA LYS A 104 15.69 -9.27 9.48
C LYS A 104 16.37 -10.60 9.19
N LYS A 105 15.64 -11.71 9.42
CA LYS A 105 16.11 -13.08 9.17
C LYS A 105 16.37 -13.30 7.67
N LYS A 106 17.58 -13.73 7.33
CA LYS A 106 18.06 -14.01 5.97
C LYS A 106 18.75 -15.37 5.89
N ILE A 107 19.10 -15.80 4.67
CA ILE A 107 19.74 -17.09 4.41
C ILE A 107 21.09 -17.23 5.13
N TRP A 108 21.87 -16.16 5.27
CA TRP A 108 23.16 -16.20 5.98
C TRP A 108 23.02 -16.43 7.49
N ASP A 109 21.84 -16.19 8.07
CA ASP A 109 21.55 -16.54 9.47
C ASP A 109 21.32 -18.06 9.63
N GLU A 110 20.96 -18.76 8.55
CA GLU A 110 20.72 -20.22 8.53
C GLU A 110 21.92 -20.99 7.97
N ASN A 111 22.61 -20.41 6.98
CA ASN A 111 23.78 -20.98 6.32
C ASN A 111 24.83 -19.88 6.07
N GLN A 112 25.84 -19.79 6.92
CA GLN A 112 26.92 -18.80 6.81
C GLN A 112 27.78 -18.98 5.54
N SER A 113 27.78 -20.18 4.96
CA SER A 113 28.51 -20.52 3.73
C SER A 113 27.68 -20.31 2.45
N ALA A 114 26.49 -19.71 2.55
CA ALA A 114 25.70 -19.34 1.38
C ALA A 114 26.43 -18.31 0.49
N ASP A 115 26.07 -18.25 -0.79
CA ASP A 115 26.68 -17.33 -1.73
C ASP A 115 26.66 -15.87 -1.23
N PRO A 116 27.69 -15.06 -1.51
CA PRO A 116 27.76 -13.67 -1.04
C PRO A 116 26.61 -12.79 -1.55
N TYR A 117 26.01 -13.15 -2.69
CA TYR A 117 24.87 -12.47 -3.28
C TYR A 117 23.81 -13.47 -3.71
N VAL A 118 22.60 -13.33 -3.18
CA VAL A 118 21.47 -14.24 -3.42
C VAL A 118 20.26 -13.41 -3.86
N PRO A 119 19.42 -13.90 -4.80
CA PRO A 119 18.17 -13.23 -5.14
C PRO A 119 17.35 -12.89 -3.90
N ALA A 120 16.83 -11.67 -3.81
CA ALA A 120 16.13 -11.17 -2.62
C ALA A 120 15.01 -12.08 -2.14
N LYS A 121 14.23 -12.66 -3.07
CA LYS A 121 13.14 -13.62 -2.75
C LYS A 121 13.63 -14.90 -2.05
N GLU A 122 14.87 -15.32 -2.31
CA GLU A 122 15.49 -16.50 -1.72
C GLU A 122 16.26 -16.15 -0.45
N ALA A 123 16.83 -14.96 -0.42
CA ALA A 123 17.64 -14.46 0.68
C ALA A 123 16.82 -14.15 1.94
N TYR A 124 15.61 -13.58 1.83
CA TYR A 124 14.79 -13.26 3.02
C TYR A 124 14.07 -14.50 3.58
N LYS A 125 14.32 -14.83 4.85
CA LYS A 125 13.83 -16.05 5.52
C LYS A 125 12.85 -15.79 6.68
N GLY A 126 12.44 -14.55 6.89
CA GLY A 126 11.48 -14.23 7.95
C GLY A 126 10.07 -14.76 7.66
N ASN A 127 9.32 -15.08 8.72
CA ASN A 127 8.00 -15.73 8.61
C ASN A 127 7.00 -14.95 7.76
N SER A 128 6.96 -13.61 7.88
CA SER A 128 6.05 -12.77 7.08
C SER A 128 6.38 -12.85 5.59
N PHE A 129 7.67 -12.83 5.24
CA PHE A 129 8.13 -12.94 3.87
C PHE A 129 7.86 -14.32 3.27
N GLN A 130 8.12 -15.37 4.05
CA GLN A 130 7.84 -16.75 3.63
C GLN A 130 6.33 -17.01 3.47
N LYS A 131 5.48 -16.38 4.29
CA LYS A 131 4.02 -16.41 4.10
C LYS A 131 3.60 -15.72 2.80
N TRP A 132 4.17 -14.55 2.52
CA TRP A 132 3.93 -13.84 1.26
C TRP A 132 4.30 -14.67 0.03
N LEU A 133 5.47 -15.32 0.02
CA LEU A 133 5.88 -16.17 -1.11
C LEU A 133 4.93 -17.35 -1.37
N LYS A 134 4.11 -17.72 -0.38
CA LYS A 134 3.10 -18.79 -0.51
C LYS A 134 1.71 -18.25 -0.85
N SER A 135 1.53 -16.93 -0.89
CA SER A 135 0.26 -16.27 -1.17
C SER A 135 0.02 -16.15 -2.68
N GLU A 136 -1.22 -16.17 -3.13
CA GLU A 136 -1.56 -16.08 -4.57
C GLU A 136 -1.14 -14.73 -5.17
N GLU A 137 -1.15 -13.69 -4.34
CA GLU A 137 -0.80 -12.32 -4.67
C GLU A 137 0.67 -12.17 -5.05
N SER A 138 1.52 -13.09 -4.60
CA SER A 138 2.93 -13.15 -5.02
C SER A 138 3.11 -13.54 -6.49
N ASN A 139 2.05 -13.97 -7.18
CA ASN A 139 2.03 -14.15 -8.63
C ASN A 139 1.75 -12.85 -9.41
N ASN A 140 1.35 -11.77 -8.71
CA ASN A 140 1.08 -10.47 -9.32
C ASN A 140 2.34 -9.58 -9.37
N ASN A 141 2.18 -8.31 -9.77
CA ASN A 141 3.26 -7.33 -9.69
C ASN A 141 3.59 -7.03 -8.24
N TRP A 142 4.82 -7.34 -7.82
CA TRP A 142 5.29 -6.99 -6.48
C TRP A 142 6.76 -6.60 -6.43
N LEU A 143 7.09 -5.80 -5.43
CA LEU A 143 8.44 -5.37 -5.09
C LEU A 143 8.70 -5.60 -3.61
N ILE A 144 9.98 -5.58 -3.24
CA ILE A 144 10.43 -5.59 -1.86
C ILE A 144 10.85 -4.17 -1.50
N LEU A 145 10.35 -3.65 -0.40
CA LEU A 145 10.95 -2.48 0.23
C LEU A 145 12.04 -2.96 1.21
N SER A 146 13.30 -2.73 0.84
CA SER A 146 14.47 -2.98 1.67
C SER A 146 14.96 -1.68 2.32
N ALA A 147 15.29 -1.73 3.61
CA ALA A 147 15.90 -0.58 4.28
C ALA A 147 17.27 -0.19 3.69
N LYS A 148 18.01 -1.14 3.11
CA LYS A 148 19.32 -0.90 2.48
C LYS A 148 19.23 -0.50 1.01
N TYR A 149 18.36 -1.18 0.24
CA TYR A 149 18.33 -1.06 -1.22
C TYR A 149 17.12 -0.27 -1.78
N GLY A 150 16.15 0.06 -0.93
CA GLY A 150 14.89 0.68 -1.35
C GLY A 150 13.96 -0.31 -2.05
N PHE A 151 13.27 0.13 -3.11
CA PHE A 151 12.36 -0.72 -3.89
C PHE A 151 13.14 -1.60 -4.86
N ILE A 152 13.09 -2.92 -4.67
CA ILE A 152 13.82 -3.91 -5.47
C ILE A 152 12.93 -5.06 -5.94
N GLU A 153 13.27 -5.63 -7.09
CA GLU A 153 12.61 -6.82 -7.63
C GLU A 153 12.93 -8.09 -6.82
N PRO A 154 12.07 -9.12 -6.88
CA PRO A 154 12.30 -10.41 -6.23
C PRO A 154 13.63 -11.09 -6.61
N ALA A 155 14.06 -10.89 -7.86
CA ALA A 155 15.30 -11.45 -8.39
C ALA A 155 16.54 -10.59 -8.12
N HIS A 156 16.39 -9.39 -7.55
CA HIS A 156 17.51 -8.49 -7.29
C HIS A 156 18.52 -9.15 -6.33
N PRO A 157 19.80 -9.26 -6.72
CA PRO A 157 20.80 -9.88 -5.86
C PRO A 157 21.08 -8.99 -4.65
N ILE A 158 20.99 -9.55 -3.45
CA ILE A 158 21.36 -8.88 -2.20
C ILE A 158 22.45 -9.68 -1.49
N GLY A 159 23.36 -8.99 -0.79
CA GLY A 159 24.29 -9.64 0.15
C GLY A 159 23.81 -9.56 1.60
N ASN A 160 24.58 -10.14 2.53
CA ASN A 160 24.27 -10.05 3.97
C ASN A 160 24.37 -8.60 4.48
N TYR A 161 23.41 -8.19 5.30
CA TYR A 161 23.38 -6.86 5.93
C TYR A 161 22.38 -6.81 7.11
N ASP A 162 22.60 -5.85 8.03
CA ASP A 162 21.67 -5.52 9.12
C ASP A 162 21.39 -4.01 9.13
N VAL A 163 20.39 -3.60 8.35
CA VAL A 163 19.95 -2.20 8.18
C VAL A 163 18.44 -2.18 8.39
N THR A 164 17.93 -1.20 9.14
CA THR A 164 16.50 -1.05 9.45
C THR A 164 16.07 0.40 9.42
N PHE A 165 14.81 0.66 9.03
CA PHE A 165 14.23 2.01 9.10
C PHE A 165 13.98 2.51 10.53
N ASP A 166 13.96 1.61 11.52
CA ASP A 166 13.73 1.97 12.91
C ASP A 166 14.99 2.53 13.60
N LYS A 167 16.16 2.46 12.95
CA LYS A 167 17.46 2.93 13.48
C LYS A 167 18.21 3.71 12.42
N GLU A 168 18.29 5.03 12.59
CA GLU A 168 18.98 5.91 11.63
C GLU A 168 20.48 5.60 11.55
N GLU A 169 21.11 5.18 12.66
CA GLU A 169 22.55 4.85 12.66
C GLU A 169 22.87 3.59 11.85
N SER A 170 21.85 2.76 11.54
CA SER A 170 22.03 1.60 10.66
C SER A 170 22.21 2.00 9.19
N GLY A 171 22.07 3.30 8.86
CA GLY A 171 22.23 3.84 7.51
C GLY A 171 21.12 3.42 6.54
N PRO A 172 19.83 3.50 6.90
CA PRO A 172 18.76 3.16 5.98
C PRO A 172 18.62 4.19 4.85
N MET A 173 17.99 3.78 3.75
CA MET A 173 17.61 4.68 2.67
C MET A 173 16.75 5.83 3.20
N SER A 174 17.11 7.06 2.82
CA SER A 174 16.36 8.25 3.22
C SER A 174 15.01 8.33 2.51
N ASP A 175 14.04 9.02 3.14
CA ASP A 175 12.71 9.27 2.56
C ASP A 175 12.82 9.92 1.17
N GLU A 176 13.76 10.87 1.01
CA GLU A 176 14.04 11.54 -0.27
C GLU A 176 14.57 10.58 -1.34
N THR A 177 15.41 9.61 -0.96
CA THR A 177 15.92 8.62 -1.91
C THR A 177 14.83 7.68 -2.38
N LEU A 178 13.97 7.22 -1.47
CA LEU A 178 12.80 6.39 -1.80
C LEU A 178 11.84 7.14 -2.72
N LYS A 179 11.58 8.44 -2.45
CA LYS A 179 10.76 9.28 -3.31
C LYS A 179 11.34 9.43 -4.71
N ARG A 180 12.65 9.63 -4.84
CA ARG A 180 13.34 9.66 -6.15
C ARG A 180 13.22 8.34 -6.89
N GLN A 181 13.29 7.19 -6.21
CA GLN A 181 13.05 5.90 -6.84
C GLN A 181 11.63 5.83 -7.44
N VAL A 182 10.61 6.25 -6.70
CA VAL A 182 9.22 6.27 -7.19
C VAL A 182 9.06 7.21 -8.39
N LEU A 183 9.59 8.43 -8.30
CA LEU A 183 9.36 9.47 -9.31
C LEU A 183 10.11 9.24 -10.62
N TYR A 184 11.30 8.64 -10.57
CA TYR A 184 12.22 8.64 -11.71
C TYR A 184 12.66 7.26 -12.18
N GLN A 185 12.49 6.20 -11.39
CA GLN A 185 12.93 4.87 -11.79
C GLN A 185 11.82 4.04 -12.41
N GLU A 186 12.25 3.10 -13.26
CA GLU A 186 11.41 2.03 -13.75
C GLU A 186 11.59 0.78 -12.87
N ARG A 187 10.48 0.08 -12.67
CA ARG A 187 10.39 -1.22 -12.00
C ARG A 187 9.38 -2.07 -12.76
N LEU A 188 9.66 -3.37 -12.90
CA LEU A 188 8.78 -4.29 -13.63
C LEU A 188 8.47 -3.80 -15.08
N GLY A 189 9.43 -3.13 -15.74
CA GLY A 189 9.30 -2.67 -17.13
C GLY A 189 8.35 -1.48 -17.37
N ARG A 190 8.05 -0.71 -16.31
CA ARG A 190 7.28 0.55 -16.37
C ARG A 190 7.71 1.54 -15.27
N PRO A 191 7.41 2.84 -15.39
CA PRO A 191 7.70 3.80 -14.33
C PRO A 191 7.03 3.42 -13.00
N LEU A 192 7.75 3.45 -11.88
CA LEU A 192 7.19 3.03 -10.59
C LEU A 192 6.00 3.91 -10.16
N ARG A 193 6.08 5.23 -10.42
CA ARG A 193 4.95 6.18 -10.22
C ARG A 193 3.68 5.89 -11.02
N SER A 194 3.71 4.97 -12.00
CA SER A 194 2.56 4.70 -12.86
C SER A 194 1.52 3.76 -12.22
N PHE A 195 1.86 3.08 -11.11
CA PHE A 195 0.92 2.27 -10.34
C PHE A 195 -0.02 3.18 -9.53
N THR A 196 -1.32 2.86 -9.53
CA THR A 196 -2.36 3.70 -8.89
C THR A 196 -2.91 3.10 -7.60
N LYS A 197 -2.74 1.79 -7.38
CA LYS A 197 -3.15 1.11 -6.14
C LYS A 197 -1.94 0.36 -5.58
N ILE A 198 -1.50 0.73 -4.40
CA ILE A 198 -0.31 0.17 -3.75
C ILE A 198 -0.74 -0.53 -2.47
N TYR A 199 -0.39 -1.80 -2.34
CA TYR A 199 -0.66 -2.61 -1.16
C TYR A 199 0.61 -2.92 -0.41
N VAL A 200 0.68 -2.53 0.86
CA VAL A 200 1.89 -2.70 1.66
C VAL A 200 1.73 -3.83 2.67
N ILE A 201 2.61 -4.83 2.56
CA ILE A 201 2.72 -5.96 3.48
C ILE A 201 3.89 -5.68 4.43
N GLY A 202 3.58 -5.33 5.68
CA GLY A 202 4.59 -5.22 6.73
C GLY A 202 4.26 -4.23 7.84
N SER A 203 5.30 -3.82 8.58
CA SER A 203 5.12 -3.01 9.79
C SER A 203 4.65 -1.59 9.50
N SER A 204 4.23 -0.88 10.54
CA SER A 204 3.84 0.53 10.46
C SER A 204 4.93 1.41 9.87
N THR A 205 6.18 1.21 10.28
CA THR A 205 7.33 1.95 9.76
C THR A 205 7.46 1.81 8.25
N TYR A 206 7.36 0.61 7.71
CA TYR A 206 7.48 0.38 6.26
C TYR A 206 6.29 0.95 5.49
N TYR A 207 5.07 0.83 6.02
CA TYR A 207 3.90 1.48 5.43
C TYR A 207 4.08 2.99 5.30
N GLU A 208 4.53 3.67 6.36
CA GLU A 208 4.76 5.13 6.30
C GLU A 208 5.88 5.50 5.32
N LYS A 209 6.93 4.68 5.20
CA LYS A 209 8.00 4.89 4.20
C LYS A 209 7.46 4.79 2.78
N VAL A 210 6.62 3.79 2.48
CA VAL A 210 5.97 3.67 1.16
C VAL A 210 5.04 4.87 0.92
N LYS A 211 4.20 5.20 1.90
CA LYS A 211 3.23 6.31 1.78
C LYS A 211 3.94 7.62 1.43
N LYS A 212 4.98 7.98 2.16
CA LYS A 212 5.82 9.16 1.89
C LYS A 212 6.51 9.10 0.53
N ALA A 213 7.05 7.95 0.14
CA ALA A 213 7.74 7.80 -1.13
C ALA A 213 6.81 8.02 -2.35
N PHE A 214 5.53 7.65 -2.21
CA PHE A 214 4.50 7.84 -3.24
C PHE A 214 3.75 9.18 -3.13
N GLU A 215 4.07 10.06 -2.17
CA GLU A 215 3.48 11.39 -2.09
C GLU A 215 3.75 12.22 -3.36
N GLY A 216 2.69 12.86 -3.85
CA GLY A 216 2.74 13.64 -5.10
C GLY A 216 2.56 12.80 -6.37
N THR A 217 2.24 11.52 -6.23
CA THR A 217 1.76 10.66 -7.33
C THR A 217 0.24 10.46 -7.24
N ASN A 218 -0.36 9.81 -8.25
CA ASN A 218 -1.78 9.44 -8.25
C ASN A 218 -2.05 8.11 -7.51
N ALA A 219 -1.10 7.61 -6.73
CA ALA A 219 -1.20 6.32 -6.07
C ALA A 219 -1.99 6.39 -4.77
N ASN A 220 -2.94 5.47 -4.59
CA ASN A 220 -3.58 5.19 -3.31
C ASN A 220 -2.81 4.09 -2.57
N VAL A 221 -2.23 4.41 -1.42
CA VAL A 221 -1.39 3.50 -0.62
C VAL A 221 -2.16 2.92 0.56
N LEU A 222 -2.43 1.62 0.50
CA LEU A 222 -3.23 0.87 1.44
C LEU A 222 -2.38 -0.18 2.17
N ARG A 223 -2.76 -0.49 3.41
CA ARG A 223 -2.19 -1.66 4.09
C ARG A 223 -2.78 -2.92 3.50
N TYR A 224 -1.94 -3.90 3.24
CA TYR A 224 -2.36 -5.23 2.87
C TYR A 224 -2.44 -6.09 4.13
N ASN A 225 -3.64 -6.53 4.46
CA ASN A 225 -3.82 -7.57 5.43
C ASN A 225 -4.03 -8.86 4.65
N PHE A 226 -3.32 -9.93 5.00
CA PHE A 226 -3.56 -11.29 4.47
C PHE A 226 -5.00 -11.83 4.72
N ALA A 227 -5.87 -11.00 5.29
CA ALA A 227 -7.28 -11.25 5.56
C ALA A 227 -8.20 -10.50 4.57
N THR A 228 -7.67 -9.75 3.60
CA THR A 228 -8.47 -8.85 2.76
C THR A 228 -7.92 -8.74 1.34
N GLU A 229 -8.38 -9.61 0.44
CA GLU A 229 -8.76 -9.26 -0.95
C GLU A 229 -9.49 -10.43 -1.63
N ASP A 230 -10.75 -10.63 -1.24
CA ASP A 230 -11.84 -10.81 -2.22
C ASP A 230 -12.85 -9.71 -1.93
N CYS A 231 -12.76 -8.60 -2.66
CA CYS A 231 -13.84 -7.61 -2.72
C CYS A 231 -14.96 -8.19 -3.58
N ASP A 232 -15.61 -9.22 -3.04
CA ASP A 232 -16.93 -9.77 -3.35
C ASP A 232 -17.27 -10.93 -2.38
N ASN A 233 -16.41 -11.26 -1.40
CA ASN A 233 -16.76 -12.08 -0.25
C ASN A 233 -15.98 -11.62 0.99
N ILE A 234 -16.70 -11.12 1.99
CA ILE A 234 -16.15 -10.79 3.31
C ILE A 234 -15.52 -12.06 3.89
N ASP A 235 -14.22 -12.02 4.22
CA ASP A 235 -13.54 -13.09 4.96
C ASP A 235 -14.35 -13.42 6.22
N PRO A 236 -14.88 -14.65 6.38
CA PRO A 236 -15.61 -15.05 7.57
C PRO A 236 -14.82 -14.72 8.84
N ALA A 237 -13.49 -14.86 8.84
CA ALA A 237 -12.67 -14.63 10.02
C ALA A 237 -12.51 -13.14 10.39
N LEU A 238 -12.51 -12.20 9.43
CA LEU A 238 -12.48 -10.77 9.73
C LEU A 238 -13.88 -10.28 10.14
N SER A 239 -14.93 -10.76 9.47
CA SER A 239 -16.32 -10.57 9.92
C SER A 239 -16.52 -11.14 11.32
N ASP A 240 -15.94 -12.30 11.62
CA ASP A 240 -16.04 -12.95 12.92
C ASP A 240 -15.30 -12.13 13.98
N LEU A 241 -14.11 -11.60 13.68
CA LEU A 241 -13.39 -10.72 14.61
C LEU A 241 -14.13 -9.40 14.84
N GLU A 242 -14.68 -8.77 13.80
CA GLU A 242 -15.50 -7.56 13.92
C GLU A 242 -16.78 -7.85 14.71
N LYS A 243 -17.45 -8.97 14.45
CA LYS A 243 -18.61 -9.43 15.21
C LYS A 243 -18.26 -9.70 16.66
N MET A 244 -17.14 -10.38 16.94
CA MET A 244 -16.66 -10.63 18.29
C MET A 244 -16.33 -9.32 19.02
N LEU A 245 -15.71 -8.36 18.33
CA LEU A 245 -15.44 -7.03 18.88
C LEU A 245 -16.74 -6.27 19.13
N ASP A 246 -17.71 -6.35 18.23
CA ASP A 246 -19.01 -5.73 18.38
C ASP A 246 -19.79 -6.34 19.54
N GLU A 247 -19.81 -7.68 19.66
CA GLU A 247 -20.35 -8.39 20.81
C GLU A 247 -19.69 -7.93 22.12
N PHE A 248 -18.37 -7.75 22.12
CA PHE A 248 -17.64 -7.22 23.27
C PHE A 248 -18.06 -5.77 23.59
N LYS A 249 -18.17 -4.89 22.59
CA LYS A 249 -18.62 -3.50 22.72
C LYS A 249 -20.09 -3.35 23.15
N HIS A 250 -20.89 -4.40 23.05
CA HIS A 250 -22.25 -4.43 23.57
C HIS A 250 -22.38 -5.13 24.93
N THR A 251 -21.30 -5.71 25.48
CA THR A 251 -21.35 -6.25 26.85
C THR A 251 -21.58 -5.15 27.89
N PRO A 252 -22.32 -5.42 28.98
CA PRO A 252 -22.51 -4.44 30.05
C PRO A 252 -21.16 -3.98 30.62
N LEU A 253 -21.07 -2.68 30.86
CA LEU A 253 -19.97 -2.10 31.62
C LEU A 253 -20.31 -2.24 33.11
N ILE A 254 -19.49 -2.99 33.84
CA ILE A 254 -19.73 -3.35 35.25
C ILE A 254 -18.79 -2.55 36.15
N ASP A 255 -19.28 -2.02 37.27
CA ASP A 255 -18.41 -1.44 38.31
C ASP A 255 -17.54 -2.55 38.93
N ALA A 256 -16.22 -2.38 38.93
CA ALA A 256 -15.29 -3.40 39.39
C ALA A 256 -15.50 -3.79 40.87
N SER A 257 -15.96 -2.86 41.69
CA SER A 257 -16.34 -3.08 43.09
C SER A 257 -17.54 -4.02 43.28
N LYS A 258 -18.37 -4.21 42.25
CA LYS A 258 -19.58 -5.05 42.31
C LYS A 258 -19.37 -6.46 41.77
N ILE A 259 -18.19 -6.74 41.22
CA ILE A 259 -17.91 -8.06 40.61
C ILE A 259 -17.82 -9.11 41.72
N ILE A 260 -18.43 -10.26 41.48
CA ILE A 260 -18.31 -11.44 42.33
C ILE A 260 -17.40 -12.45 41.62
N ARG A 261 -16.37 -12.97 42.32
CA ARG A 261 -15.37 -13.88 41.74
C ARG A 261 -15.98 -15.06 40.98
N SER A 262 -17.01 -15.68 41.55
CA SER A 262 -17.69 -16.85 40.97
C SER A 262 -18.44 -16.55 39.67
N GLU A 263 -18.82 -15.29 39.45
CA GLU A 263 -19.52 -14.85 38.23
C GLU A 263 -18.56 -14.61 37.06
N ILE A 264 -17.25 -14.48 37.33
CA ILE A 264 -16.26 -14.37 36.26
C ILE A 264 -16.04 -15.76 35.64
N PRO A 265 -16.14 -15.91 34.30
CA PRO A 265 -15.93 -17.19 33.64
C PRO A 265 -14.53 -17.78 33.86
N GLU A 266 -14.44 -19.09 34.08
CA GLU A 266 -13.18 -19.87 34.07
C GLU A 266 -12.79 -20.31 32.66
N SER A 267 -12.87 -19.39 31.71
CA SER A 267 -12.58 -19.66 30.30
C SER A 267 -11.75 -18.55 29.70
N GLN A 268 -11.30 -18.78 28.49
CA GLN A 268 -10.59 -17.78 27.71
C GLN A 268 -11.51 -16.66 27.24
N GLY A 269 -10.95 -15.47 27.02
CA GLY A 269 -11.70 -14.36 26.45
C GLY A 269 -11.00 -13.02 26.53
N LEU A 270 -11.78 -11.98 26.28
CA LEU A 270 -11.37 -10.57 26.20
C LEU A 270 -11.94 -9.79 27.38
N TYR A 271 -11.13 -8.88 27.94
CA TYR A 271 -11.56 -7.95 28.96
C TYR A 271 -10.97 -6.56 28.71
N ALA A 272 -11.64 -5.53 29.24
CA ALA A 272 -11.10 -4.18 29.24
C ALA A 272 -11.50 -3.43 30.50
N PHE A 273 -10.53 -2.76 31.13
CA PHE A 273 -10.72 -1.84 32.24
C PHE A 273 -10.91 -0.42 31.73
N TYR A 274 -11.74 0.36 32.40
CA TYR A 274 -12.10 1.74 32.08
C TYR A 274 -12.00 2.59 33.35
N ARG A 275 -11.54 3.83 33.21
CA ARG A 275 -11.78 4.84 34.25
C ARG A 275 -13.29 5.05 34.38
N LYS A 276 -13.76 5.37 35.58
CA LYS A 276 -15.18 5.65 35.81
C LYS A 276 -15.64 6.81 34.91
N ASN A 277 -16.73 6.61 34.18
CA ASN A 277 -17.30 7.57 33.22
C ASN A 277 -16.40 7.87 32.00
N SER A 278 -15.43 7.01 31.68
CA SER A 278 -14.63 7.12 30.44
C SER A 278 -15.15 6.18 29.38
N GLU A 279 -15.33 6.69 28.16
CA GLU A 279 -15.60 5.86 26.98
C GLU A 279 -14.32 5.19 26.44
N ARG A 280 -13.15 5.76 26.74
CA ARG A 280 -11.84 5.21 26.37
C ARG A 280 -11.38 4.19 27.42
N PRO A 281 -11.01 2.95 27.03
CA PRO A 281 -10.48 1.99 27.97
C PRO A 281 -9.10 2.40 28.48
N LEU A 282 -8.86 2.07 29.74
CA LEU A 282 -7.56 2.15 30.38
C LEU A 282 -6.63 1.05 29.83
N TYR A 283 -7.15 -0.18 29.70
CA TYR A 283 -6.38 -1.34 29.29
C TYR A 283 -7.29 -2.41 28.71
N VAL A 284 -6.85 -3.08 27.66
CA VAL A 284 -7.50 -4.22 27.00
C VAL A 284 -6.60 -5.44 27.12
N GLY A 285 -7.15 -6.63 27.30
CA GLY A 285 -6.34 -7.83 27.21
C GLY A 285 -7.12 -9.10 26.97
N VAL A 286 -6.42 -10.13 26.47
CA VAL A 286 -6.94 -11.50 26.42
C VAL A 286 -6.21 -12.43 27.36
N THR A 287 -6.88 -13.53 27.72
CA THR A 287 -6.33 -14.57 28.59
C THR A 287 -6.99 -15.90 28.29
N ASN A 288 -6.34 -17.01 28.67
CA ASN A 288 -6.94 -18.33 28.67
C ASN A 288 -7.82 -18.62 29.89
N ASN A 289 -7.79 -17.76 30.92
CA ASN A 289 -8.61 -17.89 32.12
C ASN A 289 -8.98 -16.49 32.70
N LEU A 290 -10.17 -16.03 32.36
CA LEU A 290 -10.70 -14.71 32.75
C LEU A 290 -10.77 -14.56 34.27
N ARG A 291 -11.29 -15.56 35.00
CA ARG A 291 -11.39 -15.51 36.47
C ARG A 291 -10.05 -15.25 37.13
N ARG A 292 -9.03 -16.07 36.81
CA ARG A 292 -7.67 -15.90 37.36
C ARG A 292 -7.10 -14.55 36.98
N ARG A 293 -7.19 -14.16 35.71
CA ARG A 293 -6.57 -12.91 35.22
C ARG A 293 -7.20 -11.67 35.84
N ILE A 294 -8.52 -11.61 35.88
CA ILE A 294 -9.25 -10.43 36.35
C ILE A 294 -9.22 -10.38 37.88
N TRP A 295 -9.61 -11.46 38.55
CA TRP A 295 -9.74 -11.44 40.01
C TRP A 295 -8.39 -11.55 40.71
N ASP A 296 -7.65 -12.62 40.41
CA ASP A 296 -6.45 -12.99 41.18
C ASP A 296 -5.23 -12.14 40.76
N ASN A 297 -5.16 -11.68 39.50
CA ASN A 297 -4.01 -10.89 39.03
C ASN A 297 -4.29 -9.38 38.96
N HIS A 298 -5.41 -8.94 38.41
CA HIS A 298 -5.69 -7.50 38.28
C HIS A 298 -6.25 -6.90 39.57
N LEU A 299 -7.39 -7.38 40.06
CA LEU A 299 -8.07 -6.77 41.21
C LEU A 299 -7.31 -7.03 42.51
N ASN A 300 -6.88 -8.26 42.76
CA ASN A 300 -6.25 -8.69 44.02
C ASN A 300 -4.77 -9.06 43.91
N GLY A 301 -4.15 -8.83 42.74
CA GLY A 301 -2.75 -9.16 42.51
C GLY A 301 -1.80 -8.02 42.82
N ASN A 302 -0.67 -8.01 42.12
CA ASN A 302 0.43 -7.06 42.28
C ASN A 302 1.08 -6.74 40.91
N ARG A 303 2.03 -5.81 40.86
CA ARG A 303 2.72 -5.42 39.62
C ARG A 303 3.42 -6.57 38.88
N GLU A 304 3.86 -7.60 39.58
CA GLU A 304 4.55 -8.75 38.95
C GLU A 304 3.57 -9.66 38.21
N SER A 305 2.31 -9.69 38.63
CA SER A 305 1.27 -10.54 38.04
C SER A 305 0.46 -9.82 36.94
N SER A 306 0.58 -8.50 36.82
CA SER A 306 -0.20 -7.69 35.90
C SER A 306 0.57 -6.50 35.33
N ALA A 307 0.74 -6.50 34.00
CA ALA A 307 1.27 -5.35 33.25
C ALA A 307 0.43 -4.07 33.44
N LEU A 308 -0.88 -4.20 33.62
CA LEU A 308 -1.74 -3.06 33.93
C LEU A 308 -1.39 -2.47 35.30
N ARG A 309 -1.22 -3.33 36.32
CA ARG A 309 -0.80 -2.88 37.64
C ARG A 309 0.59 -2.27 37.60
N GLU A 310 1.52 -2.84 36.84
CA GLU A 310 2.85 -2.25 36.64
C GLU A 310 2.78 -0.83 36.06
N LYS A 311 1.93 -0.60 35.06
CA LYS A 311 1.72 0.73 34.47
C LYS A 311 1.06 1.69 35.47
N LEU A 312 0.00 1.26 36.17
CA LEU A 312 -0.67 2.07 37.20
C LEU A 312 0.22 2.36 38.41
N MET A 313 1.13 1.46 38.77
CA MET A 313 2.10 1.68 39.85
C MET A 313 3.00 2.88 39.57
N LYS A 314 3.32 3.15 38.30
CA LYS A 314 4.11 4.32 37.90
C LYS A 314 3.35 5.63 38.11
N GLU A 315 2.02 5.61 38.02
CA GLU A 315 1.17 6.79 38.28
C GLU A 315 0.78 6.96 39.75
N LEU A 316 0.46 5.86 40.44
CA LEU A 316 -0.18 5.87 41.76
C LEU A 316 0.76 5.58 42.93
N GLY A 317 1.98 5.10 42.66
CA GLY A 317 3.07 4.98 43.62
C GLY A 317 2.96 3.86 44.66
N SER A 318 1.80 3.20 44.84
CA SER A 318 1.65 2.09 45.79
C SER A 318 0.62 1.05 45.36
N GLU A 319 0.82 -0.22 45.75
CA GLU A 319 -0.10 -1.31 45.42
C GLU A 319 -1.50 -1.10 46.03
N ASN A 320 -1.58 -0.50 47.22
CA ASN A 320 -2.85 -0.14 47.85
C ASN A 320 -3.63 0.89 47.01
N SER A 321 -2.93 1.90 46.49
CA SER A 321 -3.54 2.91 45.61
C SER A 321 -4.00 2.28 44.29
N VAL A 322 -3.21 1.38 43.70
CA VAL A 322 -3.58 0.64 42.48
C VAL A 322 -4.80 -0.25 42.70
N THR A 323 -4.83 -1.02 43.80
CA THR A 323 -5.99 -1.86 44.16
C THR A 323 -7.24 -1.01 44.34
N THR A 324 -7.13 0.09 45.11
CA THR A 324 -8.25 1.03 45.32
C THR A 324 -8.75 1.62 44.00
N PHE A 325 -7.83 2.00 43.12
CA PHE A 325 -8.16 2.53 41.80
C PHE A 325 -8.87 1.49 40.92
N LEU A 326 -8.35 0.27 40.85
CA LEU A 326 -8.96 -0.80 40.05
C LEU A 326 -10.33 -1.22 40.58
N HIS A 327 -10.56 -1.26 41.90
CA HIS A 327 -11.90 -1.49 42.44
C HIS A 327 -12.88 -0.33 42.18
N ASN A 328 -12.37 0.90 42.02
CA ASN A 328 -13.16 2.08 41.65
C ASN A 328 -13.28 2.28 40.13
N SER A 329 -12.78 1.33 39.33
CA SER A 329 -12.85 1.34 37.88
C SER A 329 -14.10 0.61 37.36
N GLN A 330 -14.27 0.60 36.05
CA GLN A 330 -15.31 -0.19 35.38
C GLN A 330 -14.67 -1.23 34.45
N ILE A 331 -15.34 -2.34 34.18
CA ILE A 331 -14.81 -3.42 33.34
C ILE A 331 -15.87 -3.96 32.38
N ARG A 332 -15.43 -4.38 31.20
CA ARG A 332 -16.16 -5.28 30.30
C ARG A 332 -15.47 -6.63 30.25
N ILE A 333 -16.24 -7.70 30.25
CA ILE A 333 -15.76 -9.07 30.23
C ILE A 333 -16.58 -9.86 29.21
N LYS A 334 -15.92 -10.53 28.27
CA LYS A 334 -16.56 -11.44 27.32
C LYS A 334 -15.76 -12.73 27.23
N ALA A 335 -16.40 -13.84 27.58
CA ALA A 335 -15.88 -15.18 27.36
C ALA A 335 -16.04 -15.58 25.89
N PHE A 336 -15.03 -16.30 25.39
CA PHE A 336 -14.98 -16.89 24.06
C PHE A 336 -14.47 -18.33 24.17
N ALA A 337 -15.25 -19.19 24.83
CA ALA A 337 -14.80 -20.51 25.27
C ALA A 337 -14.26 -21.39 24.12
N ASP A 338 -14.88 -21.32 22.94
CA ASP A 338 -14.59 -22.23 21.82
C ASP A 338 -13.66 -21.61 20.74
N VAL A 339 -12.95 -20.53 21.09
CA VAL A 339 -12.15 -19.76 20.13
C VAL A 339 -10.66 -20.01 20.34
N ASP A 340 -9.92 -20.32 19.27
CA ASP A 340 -8.47 -20.53 19.40
C ASP A 340 -7.74 -19.28 19.93
N MET A 341 -6.72 -19.49 20.78
CA MET A 341 -5.94 -18.42 21.40
C MET A 341 -5.22 -17.55 20.37
N ALA A 342 -4.85 -18.10 19.21
CA ALA A 342 -4.28 -17.30 18.13
C ALA A 342 -5.29 -16.30 17.56
N LEU A 343 -6.57 -16.70 17.46
CA LEU A 343 -7.65 -15.81 17.01
C LEU A 343 -7.99 -14.77 18.09
N LEU A 344 -8.00 -15.15 19.37
CA LEU A 344 -8.14 -14.18 20.48
C LEU A 344 -7.01 -13.15 20.52
N LYS A 345 -5.77 -13.54 20.19
CA LYS A 345 -4.67 -12.58 20.07
C LYS A 345 -4.85 -11.61 18.90
N ARG A 346 -5.45 -12.04 17.80
CA ARG A 346 -5.84 -11.12 16.71
C ARG A 346 -6.95 -10.18 17.16
N LEU A 347 -7.95 -10.68 17.89
CA LEU A 347 -9.00 -9.86 18.48
C LEU A 347 -8.42 -8.82 19.46
N GLU A 348 -7.43 -9.19 20.27
CA GLU A 348 -6.73 -8.26 21.17
C GLU A 348 -6.09 -7.11 20.38
N HIS A 349 -5.35 -7.41 19.32
CA HIS A 349 -4.74 -6.39 18.47
C HIS A 349 -5.78 -5.49 17.79
N LEU A 350 -6.88 -6.07 17.29
CA LEU A 350 -7.98 -5.32 16.70
C LEU A 350 -8.66 -4.40 17.73
N ALA A 351 -8.94 -4.91 18.92
CA ALA A 351 -9.54 -4.16 20.01
C ALA A 351 -8.62 -3.03 20.50
N ILE A 352 -7.31 -3.25 20.59
CA ILE A 352 -6.34 -2.20 20.92
C ILE A 352 -6.35 -1.12 19.84
N ALA A 353 -6.30 -1.49 18.56
CA ALA A 353 -6.32 -0.53 17.46
C ALA A 353 -7.62 0.29 17.40
N TYR A 354 -8.76 -0.36 17.63
CA TYR A 354 -10.08 0.26 17.53
C TYR A 354 -10.45 1.10 18.76
N LEU A 355 -10.19 0.57 19.96
CA LEU A 355 -10.57 1.22 21.23
C LEU A 355 -9.49 2.17 21.75
N ASN A 356 -8.27 2.07 21.23
CA ASN A 356 -7.14 2.94 21.54
C ASN A 356 -6.89 3.11 23.06
N PRO A 357 -6.69 2.04 23.84
CA PRO A 357 -6.59 2.13 25.30
C PRO A 357 -5.34 2.90 25.77
N GLU A 358 -5.41 3.49 26.98
CA GLU A 358 -4.32 4.29 27.56
C GLU A 358 -3.03 3.48 27.77
N PHE A 359 -3.13 2.20 28.17
CA PHE A 359 -2.00 1.42 28.66
C PHE A 359 -1.70 0.14 27.85
N ASN A 360 -2.05 0.07 26.56
CA ASN A 360 -1.60 -1.02 25.67
C ASN A 360 -0.48 -0.62 24.69
N GLU A 361 0.12 0.55 24.87
CA GLU A 361 1.37 0.93 24.19
C GLU A 361 2.52 -0.04 24.48
#